data_AF-R1FDC9-F1
#
_entry.id   AF-R1FDC9-F1
#
_cell.length_a   1.000
_cell.length_b   1.000
_cell.length_c   1.000
_cell.angle_alpha   90.00
_cell.angle_beta   90.00
_cell.angle_gamma   90.00
#
_symmetry.space_group_name_H-M   'P 1'
#
loop_
_entity.id
_entity.type
_entity.pdbx_description
1 polymer ?
#
loop_
_entity_poly.entity_id
_entity_poly.type
_entity_poly.pdbx_seq_one_letter_code
_entity_poly.pdbx_strand_id
1 'polypeptide(L)'
;MARNLWLPITGGSVEEIISAHADPLALLESGAVPALVVRRALAAPALTTVLSRLQGQPWQRRTASYKTLGVDLGAYLGRYPHPLDLLRAEVHSTCTKTTDLQRHHANATAAFDLAAKRAGLYAPVEALHRTLRALFAARSAAAEADFLPAPGVFRMHRPGNRFAPHADTIHAAEWSSACGGKRPRRGVAPNFRPLRRLRHQLSALVSLQQPRSGGELRLFSTNWEALMSTCNQRGVAYDVGIAFPHWPRAAAMLHPREYNLTVTPGDVFIFNSNRVHEVLPVVGQQPRLVLGSFVGYSHSPREEMRMWS
;
A
#
# COMPACT_ATOMS: atom_id res chain seq x y z
N MET A 1 25.16 -18.18 -19.83
CA MET A 1 24.09 -17.17 -19.94
C MET A 1 23.80 -16.64 -18.55
N ALA A 2 24.06 -15.36 -18.27
CA ALA A 2 23.71 -14.75 -17.00
C ALA A 2 22.17 -14.81 -16.86
N ARG A 3 21.67 -15.45 -15.79
CA ARG A 3 20.24 -15.34 -15.47
C ARG A 3 19.94 -13.85 -15.30
N ASN A 4 19.03 -13.30 -16.11
CA ASN A 4 18.52 -11.95 -15.89
C ASN A 4 17.87 -11.92 -14.50
N LEU A 5 18.62 -11.46 -13.51
CA LEU A 5 18.17 -11.41 -12.12
C LEU A 5 17.06 -10.35 -12.04
N TRP A 6 15.90 -10.74 -11.51
CA TRP A 6 14.77 -9.82 -11.29
C TRP A 6 14.99 -9.10 -9.96
N LEU A 7 15.92 -8.14 -9.96
CA LEU A 7 16.37 -7.43 -8.76
C LEU A 7 15.72 -6.05 -8.65
N PRO A 8 15.43 -5.58 -7.42
CA PRO A 8 14.94 -4.24 -7.20
C PRO A 8 16.00 -3.19 -7.52
N ILE A 9 15.56 -2.03 -7.98
CA ILE A 9 16.42 -0.84 -8.04
C ILE A 9 16.53 -0.28 -6.63
N THR A 10 17.76 -0.08 -6.17
CA THR A 10 18.03 0.39 -4.82
C THR A 10 18.98 1.58 -4.87
N GLY A 11 18.67 2.64 -4.13
CA GLY A 11 19.55 3.80 -3.95
C GLY A 11 19.46 4.37 -2.54
N GLY A 12 20.43 5.20 -2.17
CA GLY A 12 20.41 5.98 -0.93
C GLY A 12 19.47 7.19 -1.00
N SER A 13 19.14 7.62 -2.21
CA SER A 13 18.25 8.75 -2.48
C SER A 13 17.45 8.52 -3.77
N VAL A 14 16.45 9.37 -4.03
CA VAL A 14 15.67 9.31 -5.27
C VAL A 14 16.52 9.81 -6.45
N GLU A 15 17.35 10.80 -6.20
CA GLU A 15 18.28 11.40 -7.16
C GLU A 15 19.30 10.38 -7.67
N GLU A 16 19.84 9.54 -6.79
CA GLU A 16 20.72 8.42 -7.18
C GLU A 16 19.99 7.42 -8.09
N ILE A 17 18.75 7.05 -7.75
CA ILE A 17 17.93 6.13 -8.55
C ILE A 17 17.68 6.69 -9.95
N ILE A 18 17.28 7.95 -10.05
CA ILE A 18 16.98 8.61 -11.34
C ILE A 18 18.25 8.81 -12.17
N SER A 19 19.38 9.12 -11.51
CA SER A 19 20.67 9.26 -12.22
C SER A 19 21.15 7.94 -12.83
N ALA A 20 20.85 6.81 -12.18
CA ALA A 20 21.19 5.48 -12.68
C ALA A 20 20.15 4.90 -13.66
N HIS A 21 18.90 5.37 -13.60
CA HIS A 21 17.78 4.86 -14.40
C HIS A 21 16.91 6.00 -14.90
N ALA A 22 16.89 6.23 -16.21
CA ALA A 22 16.18 7.36 -16.82
C ALA A 22 14.68 7.44 -16.48
N ASP A 23 14.00 6.29 -16.37
CA ASP A 23 12.61 6.21 -15.92
C ASP A 23 12.40 4.97 -15.01
N PRO A 24 12.66 5.09 -13.70
CA PRO A 24 12.54 3.96 -12.78
C PRO A 24 11.07 3.55 -12.58
N LEU A 25 10.11 4.45 -12.77
CA LEU A 25 8.68 4.15 -12.64
C LEU A 25 8.19 3.32 -13.81
N ALA A 26 8.62 3.59 -15.05
CA ALA A 26 8.30 2.75 -16.21
C ALA A 26 8.89 1.34 -16.09
N LEU A 27 10.11 1.21 -15.54
CA LEU A 27 10.71 -0.10 -15.25
C LEU A 27 9.88 -0.89 -14.23
N LEU A 28 9.38 -0.22 -13.20
CA LEU A 28 8.53 -0.83 -12.19
C LEU A 28 7.15 -1.23 -12.75
N GLU A 29 6.55 -0.35 -13.54
CA GLU A 29 5.26 -0.53 -14.19
C GLU A 29 5.27 -1.75 -15.14
N SER A 30 6.22 -1.77 -16.07
CA SER A 30 6.43 -2.89 -17.00
C SER A 30 6.80 -4.20 -16.29
N GLY A 31 7.22 -4.13 -15.02
CA GLY A 31 7.67 -5.27 -14.23
C GLY A 31 9.05 -5.77 -14.64
N ALA A 32 9.83 -4.91 -15.32
CA ALA A 32 11.24 -5.17 -15.57
C ALA A 32 11.99 -5.38 -14.24
N VAL A 33 11.58 -4.66 -13.19
CA VAL A 33 12.08 -4.77 -11.81
C VAL A 33 10.93 -5.05 -10.84
N PRO A 34 11.17 -5.74 -9.72
CA PRO A 34 10.12 -6.07 -8.75
C PRO A 34 9.73 -4.88 -7.86
N ALA A 35 10.69 -4.02 -7.53
CA ALA A 35 10.49 -2.90 -6.62
C ALA A 35 11.54 -1.80 -6.82
N LEU A 36 11.23 -0.61 -6.31
CA LEU A 36 12.17 0.47 -6.02
C LEU A 36 12.37 0.56 -4.51
N VAL A 37 13.60 0.76 -4.04
CA VAL A 37 13.92 0.91 -2.62
C VAL A 37 14.83 2.12 -2.39
N VAL A 38 14.34 3.09 -1.62
CA VAL A 38 15.12 4.23 -1.13
C VAL A 38 15.55 3.93 0.29
N ARG A 39 16.86 3.69 0.47
CA ARG A 39 17.42 3.27 1.75
C ARG A 39 17.43 4.40 2.75
N ARG A 40 17.03 4.10 3.99
CA ARG A 40 17.08 5.06 5.12
C ARG A 40 16.36 6.39 4.82
N ALA A 41 15.31 6.37 4.01
CA ALA A 41 14.51 7.54 3.66
C ALA A 41 13.84 8.21 4.89
N LEU A 42 13.54 7.42 5.93
CA LEU A 42 13.19 7.89 7.26
C LEU A 42 14.41 7.78 8.19
N ALA A 43 14.85 8.91 8.72
CA ALA A 43 16.02 9.00 9.59
C ALA A 43 15.84 8.20 10.90
N ALA A 44 16.93 7.59 11.39
CA ALA A 44 16.90 6.72 12.57
C ALA A 44 16.32 7.39 13.84
N PRO A 45 16.61 8.66 14.18
CA PRO A 45 15.99 9.31 15.35
C PRO A 45 14.47 9.44 15.23
N ALA A 46 13.98 9.77 14.04
CA ALA A 46 12.54 9.87 13.76
C ALA A 46 11.88 8.49 13.82
N LEU A 47 12.52 7.47 13.27
CA LEU A 47 12.07 6.08 13.36
C LEU A 47 11.94 5.61 14.82
N THR A 48 12.97 5.82 15.64
CA THR A 48 12.95 5.46 17.08
C THR A 48 11.81 6.17 17.80
N THR A 49 11.60 7.46 17.50
CA THR A 49 10.49 8.24 18.06
C THR A 49 9.14 7.61 17.68
N VAL A 50 8.90 7.35 16.40
CA VAL A 50 7.65 6.73 15.91
C VAL A 50 7.41 5.37 16.56
N LEU A 51 8.42 4.51 16.60
CA LEU A 51 8.30 3.17 17.18
C LEU A 51 7.94 3.20 18.67
N SER A 52 8.63 4.04 19.45
CA SER A 52 8.32 4.19 20.88
C SER A 52 6.87 4.64 21.11
N ARG A 53 6.33 5.53 20.27
CA ARG A 53 4.94 6.00 20.33
C ARG A 53 3.92 4.93 19.93
N LEU A 54 4.22 4.13 18.89
CA LEU A 54 3.33 3.04 18.46
C LEU A 54 3.31 1.88 19.47
N GLN A 55 4.44 1.61 20.13
CA GLN A 55 4.56 0.51 21.09
C GLN A 55 4.07 0.87 22.50
N GLY A 56 4.25 2.12 22.94
CA GLY A 56 3.99 2.55 24.31
C GLY A 56 2.54 2.98 24.62
N GLN A 57 1.57 2.72 23.76
CA GLN A 57 0.25 3.36 23.83
C GLN A 57 -0.93 2.38 23.70
N PRO A 58 -2.11 2.71 24.27
CA PRO A 58 -3.24 1.81 24.37
C PRO A 58 -4.00 1.60 23.06
N TRP A 59 -3.58 2.19 21.92
CA TRP A 59 -4.16 1.90 20.60
C TRP A 59 -4.14 0.40 20.27
N GLN A 60 -3.24 -0.36 20.91
CA GLN A 60 -3.17 -1.82 20.80
C GLN A 60 -4.38 -2.56 21.37
N ARG A 61 -5.17 -1.92 22.26
CA ARG A 61 -6.28 -2.55 23.02
C ARG A 61 -7.67 -2.37 22.39
N ARG A 62 -7.86 -1.47 21.42
CA ARG A 62 -9.17 -1.21 20.77
C ARG A 62 -9.06 -1.20 19.25
N THR A 63 -8.95 -2.37 18.62
CA THR A 63 -9.14 -2.52 17.17
C THR A 63 -10.10 -3.66 16.89
N ALA A 64 -11.34 -3.31 16.54
CA ALA A 64 -12.39 -4.25 16.19
C ALA A 64 -12.27 -4.68 14.72
N SER A 65 -11.92 -5.94 14.51
CA SER A 65 -12.19 -6.81 13.35
C SER A 65 -12.26 -6.21 11.92
N TYR A 66 -11.36 -6.69 11.05
CA TYR A 66 -11.81 -7.64 10.03
C TYR A 66 -11.32 -9.03 10.46
N LYS A 67 -12.22 -10.00 10.54
CA LYS A 67 -11.96 -11.32 11.12
C LYS A 67 -10.77 -11.96 10.39
N THR A 68 -9.76 -12.33 11.17
CA THR A 68 -8.43 -12.87 10.80
C THR A 68 -7.45 -11.84 10.24
N LEU A 69 -6.25 -11.77 10.85
CA LEU A 69 -5.03 -11.05 10.42
C LEU A 69 -4.97 -9.58 10.89
N GLY A 70 -4.25 -9.36 11.99
CA GLY A 70 -4.31 -8.17 12.83
C GLY A 70 -3.92 -6.79 12.25
N VAL A 71 -4.63 -5.81 12.82
CA VAL A 71 -4.31 -4.41 13.16
C VAL A 71 -3.79 -3.48 12.05
N ASP A 72 -4.74 -2.99 11.23
CA ASP A 72 -4.63 -1.71 10.52
C ASP A 72 -5.04 -0.56 11.47
N LEU A 73 -4.19 0.45 11.66
CA LEU A 73 -4.44 1.61 12.54
C LEU A 73 -4.90 2.87 11.79
N GLY A 74 -4.75 2.94 10.47
CA GLY A 74 -4.93 4.19 9.72
C GLY A 74 -6.36 4.75 9.72
N ALA A 75 -7.38 3.90 9.54
CA ALA A 75 -8.78 4.32 9.70
C ALA A 75 -9.14 4.68 11.16
N TYR A 76 -8.36 4.21 12.15
CA TYR A 76 -8.58 4.49 13.57
C TYR A 76 -7.89 5.77 14.05
N LEU A 77 -6.74 6.14 13.48
CA LEU A 77 -6.03 7.39 13.84
C LEU A 77 -6.86 8.63 13.50
N GLY A 78 -7.58 8.64 12.37
CA GLY A 78 -8.49 9.73 12.01
C GLY A 78 -9.82 9.73 12.77
N ARG A 79 -10.22 8.59 13.37
CA ARG A 79 -11.51 8.41 14.06
C ARG A 79 -11.42 8.65 15.57
N TYR A 80 -10.22 8.59 16.15
CA TYR A 80 -10.00 8.73 17.59
C TYR A 80 -8.81 9.66 17.85
N PRO A 81 -8.97 10.98 17.74
CA PRO A 81 -7.98 11.91 18.25
C PRO A 81 -7.97 11.74 19.78
N HIS A 82 -6.95 11.06 20.31
CA HIS A 82 -6.67 10.91 21.75
C HIS A 82 -7.44 9.81 22.53
N PRO A 83 -6.78 9.13 23.50
CA PRO A 83 -7.44 8.22 24.46
C PRO A 83 -8.36 8.91 25.49
N LEU A 84 -8.54 10.24 25.40
CA LEU A 84 -9.42 10.99 26.30
C LEU A 84 -10.78 11.35 25.68
N ASP A 85 -11.01 11.07 24.39
CA ASP A 85 -12.32 11.28 23.76
C ASP A 85 -13.26 10.07 23.97
N LEU A 86 -13.36 9.64 25.23
CA LEU A 86 -14.40 8.75 25.74
C LEU A 86 -15.76 9.46 25.94
N LEU A 87 -15.95 10.66 25.38
CA LEU A 87 -17.21 11.40 25.48
C LEU A 87 -17.63 11.95 24.11
N ARG A 88 -18.80 11.49 23.66
CA ARG A 88 -19.64 11.91 22.50
C ARG A 88 -19.25 11.28 21.15
N ALA A 89 -19.86 10.18 20.70
CA ALA A 89 -21.28 9.97 20.42
C ALA A 89 -21.91 11.16 19.70
N GLU A 90 -21.70 11.29 18.37
CA GLU A 90 -22.60 12.02 17.44
C GLU A 90 -22.20 11.97 15.95
N VAL A 91 -21.08 11.35 15.53
CA VAL A 91 -20.81 11.09 14.09
C VAL A 91 -21.25 9.67 13.70
N HIS A 92 -22.46 9.31 14.11
CA HIS A 92 -23.18 8.16 13.56
C HIS A 92 -24.51 8.67 13.00
N SER A 93 -24.76 8.26 11.76
CA SER A 93 -25.94 8.55 10.94
C SER A 93 -25.82 9.77 10.03
N THR A 94 -26.29 9.58 8.80
CA THR A 94 -26.47 10.56 7.72
C THR A 94 -25.24 10.86 6.83
N CYS A 95 -24.85 9.88 6.01
CA CYS A 95 -24.15 10.18 4.76
C CYS A 95 -24.76 9.31 3.65
N THR A 96 -25.88 9.79 3.09
CA THR A 96 -26.65 9.11 2.03
C THR A 96 -26.57 9.84 0.68
N LYS A 97 -25.75 10.90 0.54
CA LYS A 97 -25.61 11.66 -0.72
C LYS A 97 -24.15 11.84 -1.12
N THR A 98 -23.88 11.69 -2.42
CA THR A 98 -22.55 11.64 -3.05
C THR A 98 -21.72 12.93 -2.93
N THR A 99 -22.36 14.08 -2.68
CA THR A 99 -21.68 15.36 -2.44
C THR A 99 -21.07 15.49 -1.04
N ASP A 100 -21.47 14.64 -0.09
CA ASP A 100 -20.91 14.65 1.27
C ASP A 100 -19.67 13.78 1.41
N LEU A 101 -19.43 12.85 0.47
CA LEU A 101 -18.30 11.92 0.51
C LEU A 101 -16.95 12.61 0.32
N GLN A 102 -16.82 13.54 -0.63
CA GLN A 102 -15.57 14.29 -0.84
C GLN A 102 -15.22 15.17 0.37
N ARG A 103 -16.23 15.83 0.96
CA ARG A 103 -16.06 16.65 2.18
C ARG A 103 -15.71 15.78 3.38
N HIS A 104 -16.36 14.63 3.54
CA HIS A 104 -16.06 13.67 4.60
C HIS A 104 -14.63 13.11 4.47
N HIS A 105 -14.19 12.83 3.25
CA HIS A 105 -12.84 12.36 2.94
C HIS A 105 -11.75 13.42 3.21
N ALA A 106 -11.99 14.68 2.81
CA ALA A 106 -11.10 15.78 3.13
C ALA A 106 -10.98 15.97 4.65
N ASN A 107 -12.11 15.91 5.37
CA ASN A 107 -12.15 15.99 6.83
C ASN A 107 -11.42 14.82 7.51
N ALA A 108 -11.59 13.59 7.01
CA ALA A 108 -10.89 12.41 7.53
C ALA A 108 -9.36 12.49 7.33
N THR A 109 -8.91 13.06 6.21
CA THR A 109 -7.49 13.25 5.90
C THR A 109 -6.88 14.33 6.78
N ALA A 110 -7.54 15.48 6.89
CA ALA A 110 -7.10 16.55 7.78
C ALA A 110 -7.07 16.08 9.24
N ALA A 111 -8.07 15.28 9.66
CA ALA A 111 -8.10 14.67 10.99
C ALA A 111 -6.96 13.68 11.20
N PHE A 112 -6.67 12.81 10.23
CA PHE A 112 -5.52 11.90 10.28
C PHE A 112 -4.21 12.68 10.40
N ASP A 113 -3.99 13.67 9.54
CA ASP A 113 -2.77 14.48 9.55
C ASP A 113 -2.56 15.18 10.88
N LEU A 114 -3.62 15.82 11.39
CA LEU A 114 -3.59 16.49 12.69
C LEU A 114 -3.31 15.50 13.82
N ALA A 115 -3.97 14.34 13.83
CA ALA A 115 -3.77 13.31 14.84
C ALA A 115 -2.36 12.72 14.78
N ALA A 116 -1.85 12.39 13.59
CA ALA A 116 -0.51 11.87 13.38
C ALA A 116 0.56 12.90 13.78
N LYS A 117 0.38 14.18 13.45
CA LYS A 117 1.26 15.27 13.90
C LYS A 117 1.26 15.40 15.42
N ARG A 118 0.08 15.48 16.04
CA ARG A 118 -0.06 15.57 17.51
C ARG A 118 0.54 14.36 18.24
N ALA A 119 0.45 13.17 17.66
CA ALA A 119 1.00 11.95 18.22
C ALA A 119 2.50 11.74 17.93
N GLY A 120 3.14 12.63 17.15
CA GLY A 120 4.54 12.46 16.73
C GLY A 120 4.75 11.29 15.76
N LEU A 121 3.73 10.96 14.98
CA LEU A 121 3.70 9.82 14.03
C LEU A 121 3.79 10.27 12.57
N TYR A 122 3.98 11.56 12.29
CA TYR A 122 3.91 12.10 10.92
C TYR A 122 5.20 11.92 10.10
N ALA A 123 6.35 11.72 10.74
CA ALA A 123 7.63 11.60 10.04
C ALA A 123 7.68 10.51 8.94
N PRO A 124 7.08 9.31 9.10
CA PRO A 124 7.02 8.32 8.03
C PRO A 124 6.12 8.76 6.86
N VAL A 125 5.05 9.51 7.13
CA VAL A 125 4.19 10.09 6.10
C VAL A 125 5.00 11.07 5.24
N GLU A 126 5.75 11.97 5.88
CA GLU A 126 6.63 12.92 5.18
C GLU A 126 7.70 12.21 4.35
N ALA A 127 8.34 11.17 4.91
CA ALA A 127 9.34 10.39 4.18
C ALA A 127 8.74 9.73 2.93
N LEU A 128 7.55 9.14 3.05
CA LEU A 128 6.82 8.53 1.94
C LEU A 128 6.45 9.58 0.88
N HIS A 129 5.85 10.69 1.29
CA HIS A 129 5.41 11.77 0.40
C HIS A 129 6.57 12.43 -0.33
N ARG A 130 7.67 12.74 0.37
CA ARG A 130 8.88 13.31 -0.21
C ARG A 130 9.46 12.38 -1.28
N THR A 131 9.54 11.08 -0.97
CA THR A 131 10.03 10.06 -1.92
C THR A 131 9.16 10.00 -3.18
N LEU A 132 7.84 9.94 -3.01
CA LEU A 132 6.90 9.89 -4.14
C LEU A 132 6.95 11.18 -4.97
N ARG A 133 6.92 12.36 -4.35
CA ARG A 133 7.02 13.63 -5.07
C ARG A 133 8.29 13.72 -5.90
N ALA A 134 9.44 13.33 -5.35
CA ALA A 134 10.70 13.36 -6.08
C ALA A 134 10.70 12.38 -7.28
N LEU A 135 10.17 11.16 -7.11
CA LEU A 135 10.09 10.18 -8.19
C LEU A 135 9.16 10.62 -9.33
N PHE A 136 8.03 11.23 -9.01
CA PHE A 136 7.06 11.67 -10.02
C PHE A 136 7.44 13.01 -10.66
N ALA A 137 8.06 13.93 -9.91
CA ALA A 137 8.56 15.20 -10.47
C ALA A 137 9.64 14.96 -11.54
N ALA A 138 10.43 13.88 -11.39
CA ALA A 138 11.41 13.49 -12.39
C ALA A 138 10.79 12.95 -13.69
N ARG A 139 9.55 12.46 -13.64
CA ARG A 139 8.82 11.97 -14.82
C ARG A 139 8.13 13.09 -15.59
N SER A 140 7.53 14.06 -14.87
CA SER A 140 6.91 15.24 -15.49
C SER A 140 6.99 16.47 -14.60
N ALA A 141 7.51 17.56 -15.16
CA ALA A 141 7.54 18.87 -14.50
C ALA A 141 6.14 19.46 -14.24
N ALA A 142 5.09 18.90 -14.85
CA ALA A 142 3.70 19.35 -14.70
C ALA A 142 2.87 18.50 -13.72
N ALA A 143 3.46 17.49 -13.07
CA ALA A 143 2.75 16.61 -12.15
C ALA A 143 2.40 17.36 -10.85
N GLU A 144 1.17 17.90 -10.77
CA GLU A 144 0.60 18.28 -9.47
C GLU A 144 0.11 17.03 -8.75
N ALA A 145 0.79 16.73 -7.65
CA ALA A 145 0.47 15.64 -6.75
C ALA A 145 -0.71 16.05 -5.84
N ASP A 146 -1.93 15.69 -6.21
CA ASP A 146 -3.06 15.85 -5.31
C ASP A 146 -3.24 14.62 -4.41
N PHE A 147 -3.02 14.80 -3.12
CA PHE A 147 -3.20 13.75 -2.12
C PHE A 147 -4.67 13.64 -1.70
N LEU A 148 -5.32 12.51 -1.98
CA LEU A 148 -6.69 12.17 -1.54
C LEU A 148 -6.63 11.01 -0.52
N PRO A 149 -7.77 10.60 0.05
CA PRO A 149 -7.91 10.63 1.49
C PRO A 149 -7.17 9.50 2.22
N ALA A 150 -6.52 9.90 3.30
CA ALA A 150 -5.52 9.17 4.10
C ALA A 150 -4.14 8.99 3.41
N PRO A 151 -3.09 9.70 3.88
CA PRO A 151 -1.73 9.61 3.34
C PRO A 151 -1.02 8.27 3.67
N GLY A 152 -1.75 7.33 4.26
CA GLY A 152 -1.30 5.99 4.57
C GLY A 152 -1.99 5.38 5.78
N VAL A 153 -1.81 4.08 5.93
CA VAL A 153 -2.29 3.27 7.06
C VAL A 153 -1.09 2.59 7.71
N PHE A 154 -0.96 2.72 9.03
CA PHE A 154 -0.03 1.88 9.78
C PHE A 154 -0.60 0.47 9.89
N ARG A 155 0.20 -0.55 9.54
CA ARG A 155 -0.18 -1.96 9.61
C ARG A 155 0.76 -2.73 10.53
N MET A 156 0.21 -3.47 11.49
CA MET A 156 0.95 -4.31 12.44
C MET A 156 0.66 -5.79 12.24
N HIS A 157 1.62 -6.53 11.70
CA HIS A 157 1.53 -7.97 11.57
C HIS A 157 2.14 -8.62 12.81
N ARG A 158 1.30 -9.22 13.64
CA ARG A 158 1.66 -10.01 14.81
C ARG A 158 2.09 -11.42 14.41
N PRO A 159 2.65 -12.22 15.34
CA PRO A 159 3.08 -13.59 15.04
C PRO A 159 1.96 -14.39 14.36
N GLY A 160 2.27 -15.07 13.27
CA GLY A 160 1.30 -15.82 12.44
C GLY A 160 0.49 -14.98 11.46
N ASN A 161 0.44 -13.64 11.59
CA ASN A 161 -0.21 -12.80 10.58
C ASN A 161 0.56 -12.84 9.26
N ARG A 162 -0.19 -12.83 8.16
CA ARG A 162 0.25 -12.84 6.77
C ARG A 162 -0.73 -12.03 5.93
N PHE A 163 -0.36 -11.70 4.69
CA PHE A 163 -1.33 -11.43 3.63
C PHE A 163 -1.21 -12.54 2.60
N ALA A 164 -2.30 -13.23 2.31
CA ALA A 164 -2.30 -14.26 1.27
C ALA A 164 -2.05 -13.64 -0.12
N PRO A 165 -1.64 -14.43 -1.13
CA PRO A 165 -1.43 -13.92 -2.48
C PRO A 165 -2.61 -13.12 -3.02
N HIS A 166 -2.35 -11.87 -3.41
CA HIS A 166 -3.33 -10.94 -3.95
C HIS A 166 -2.67 -9.96 -4.93
N ALA A 167 -3.48 -9.22 -5.66
CA ALA A 167 -3.08 -7.99 -6.36
C ALA A 167 -4.01 -6.87 -5.90
N ASP A 168 -3.47 -5.68 -5.66
CA ASP A 168 -4.26 -4.50 -5.35
C ASP A 168 -4.42 -3.66 -6.60
N THR A 169 -5.67 -3.44 -7.00
CA THR A 169 -6.03 -2.71 -8.19
C THR A 169 -7.41 -2.06 -8.04
N ILE A 170 -7.52 -0.77 -8.37
CA ILE A 170 -8.79 -0.03 -8.48
C ILE A 170 -9.73 -0.60 -9.55
N HIS A 171 -9.22 -1.49 -10.40
CA HIS A 171 -9.95 -2.18 -11.47
C HIS A 171 -10.44 -3.58 -11.07
N ALA A 172 -10.38 -3.94 -9.79
CA ALA A 172 -10.70 -5.30 -9.31
C ALA A 172 -12.11 -5.78 -9.70
N ALA A 173 -13.05 -4.85 -9.93
CA ALA A 173 -14.39 -5.16 -10.43
C ALA A 173 -14.39 -5.91 -11.78
N GLU A 174 -13.40 -5.65 -12.64
CA GLU A 174 -13.29 -6.24 -13.98
C GLU A 174 -13.01 -7.73 -13.93
N TRP A 175 -12.28 -8.18 -12.89
CA TRP A 175 -12.02 -9.60 -12.63
C TRP A 175 -13.31 -10.40 -12.46
N SER A 176 -14.30 -9.86 -11.75
CA SER A 176 -15.58 -10.54 -11.53
C SER A 176 -16.39 -10.70 -12.81
N SER A 177 -16.21 -9.84 -13.82
CA SER A 177 -16.90 -9.95 -15.11
C SER A 177 -16.23 -10.93 -16.07
N ALA A 178 -14.90 -10.97 -16.12
CA ALA A 178 -14.18 -11.67 -17.20
C ALA A 178 -14.04 -13.18 -16.96
N CYS A 179 -13.74 -13.62 -15.73
CA CYS A 179 -13.40 -15.02 -15.45
C CYS A 179 -14.43 -15.77 -14.60
N GLY A 180 -15.70 -15.37 -14.68
CA GLY A 180 -16.80 -16.02 -13.93
C GLY A 180 -16.60 -15.98 -12.41
N GLY A 181 -15.80 -15.03 -11.91
CA GLY A 181 -15.52 -14.88 -10.49
C GLY A 181 -16.79 -14.54 -9.72
N LYS A 182 -16.89 -14.99 -8.46
CA LYS A 182 -17.98 -14.54 -7.59
C LYS A 182 -17.91 -13.01 -7.50
N ARG A 183 -18.99 -12.33 -7.89
CA ARG A 183 -19.14 -10.90 -7.60
C ARG A 183 -19.05 -10.71 -6.08
N PRO A 184 -18.29 -9.71 -5.60
CA PRO A 184 -18.24 -9.44 -4.17
C PRO A 184 -19.67 -9.13 -3.67
N ARG A 185 -20.00 -9.65 -2.48
CA ARG A 185 -21.32 -9.46 -1.83
C ARG A 185 -21.65 -7.98 -1.57
N ARG A 186 -20.63 -7.13 -1.51
CA ARG A 186 -20.73 -5.67 -1.54
C ARG A 186 -20.06 -5.24 -2.84
N GLY A 187 -20.78 -4.55 -3.72
CA GLY A 187 -20.18 -3.99 -4.92
C GLY A 187 -18.98 -3.11 -4.56
N VAL A 188 -18.02 -2.97 -5.48
CA VAL A 188 -16.83 -2.11 -5.29
C VAL A 188 -17.23 -0.80 -4.64
N ALA A 189 -16.57 -0.47 -3.52
CA ALA A 189 -16.89 0.70 -2.74
C ALA A 189 -17.05 1.94 -3.66
N PRO A 190 -18.21 2.63 -3.65
CA PRO A 190 -18.51 3.77 -4.52
C PRO A 190 -17.40 4.83 -4.52
N ASN A 191 -16.68 4.93 -3.40
CA ASN A 191 -15.63 5.88 -3.10
C ASN A 191 -14.42 5.80 -4.04
N PHE A 192 -14.16 4.64 -4.66
CA PHE A 192 -13.02 4.48 -5.58
C PHE A 192 -13.36 4.66 -7.06
N ARG A 193 -14.66 4.87 -7.40
CA ARG A 193 -15.07 5.12 -8.80
C ARG A 193 -14.31 6.28 -9.46
N PRO A 194 -14.08 7.43 -8.80
CA PRO A 194 -13.33 8.54 -9.41
C PRO A 194 -11.87 8.18 -9.74
N LEU A 195 -11.29 7.19 -9.06
CA LEU A 195 -9.91 6.78 -9.29
C LEU A 195 -9.76 5.86 -10.51
N ARG A 196 -10.83 5.23 -11.01
CA ARG A 196 -10.75 4.25 -12.11
C ARG A 196 -10.26 4.80 -13.45
N ARG A 197 -10.16 6.11 -13.61
CA ARG A 197 -9.48 6.69 -14.79
C ARG A 197 -7.95 6.54 -14.72
N LEU A 198 -7.39 6.30 -13.53
CA LEU A 198 -5.98 6.01 -13.34
C LEU A 198 -5.68 4.60 -13.87
N ARG A 199 -4.60 4.44 -14.61
CA ARG A 199 -4.25 3.17 -15.28
C ARG A 199 -3.32 2.33 -14.45
N HIS A 200 -2.45 2.98 -13.68
CA HIS A 200 -1.43 2.32 -12.90
C HIS A 200 -1.75 2.49 -11.42
N GLN A 201 -1.50 1.43 -10.65
CA GLN A 201 -1.54 1.46 -9.19
C GLN A 201 -0.23 0.85 -8.67
N LEU A 202 0.41 1.57 -7.77
CA LEU A 202 1.58 1.14 -7.03
C LEU A 202 1.24 1.07 -5.54
N SER A 203 1.92 0.19 -4.84
CA SER A 203 1.96 0.19 -3.38
C SER A 203 3.26 0.86 -2.93
N ALA A 204 3.16 1.84 -2.04
CA ALA A 204 4.29 2.58 -1.50
C ALA A 204 4.27 2.48 0.03
N LEU A 205 5.39 2.06 0.62
CA LEU A 205 5.46 1.74 2.04
C LEU A 205 6.73 2.24 2.69
N VAL A 206 6.65 2.56 3.98
CA VAL A 206 7.77 2.78 4.89
C VAL A 206 7.90 1.58 5.82
N SER A 207 9.07 0.96 5.83
CA SER A 207 9.42 -0.09 6.80
C SER A 207 9.73 0.55 8.14
N LEU A 208 8.97 0.22 9.19
CA LEU A 208 9.19 0.76 10.54
C LEU A 208 9.81 -0.30 11.46
N GLN A 209 9.37 -1.54 11.36
CA GLN A 209 9.93 -2.65 12.11
C GLN A 209 9.81 -3.92 11.29
N GLN A 210 10.87 -4.71 11.26
CA GLN A 210 10.86 -6.06 10.71
C GLN A 210 10.91 -7.09 11.84
N PRO A 211 10.25 -8.24 11.67
CA PRO A 211 10.46 -9.38 12.55
C PRO A 211 11.87 -9.97 12.31
N ARG A 212 12.30 -10.89 13.19
CA ARG A 212 13.57 -11.62 13.00
C ARG A 212 13.52 -12.58 11.81
N SER A 213 12.33 -13.12 11.52
CA SER A 213 12.08 -14.00 10.38
C SER A 213 10.59 -13.95 10.00
N GLY A 214 10.28 -14.28 8.75
CA GLY A 214 8.92 -14.15 8.26
C GLY A 214 8.56 -12.68 7.96
N GLY A 215 7.30 -12.42 7.58
CA GLY A 215 6.85 -11.06 7.29
C GLY A 215 7.48 -10.42 6.04
N GLU A 216 8.28 -11.17 5.28
CA GLU A 216 8.85 -10.68 4.02
C GLU A 216 7.74 -10.41 3.02
N LEU A 217 7.92 -9.35 2.22
CA LEU A 217 7.07 -9.12 1.05
C LEU A 217 7.61 -9.95 -0.10
N ARG A 218 6.82 -10.94 -0.54
CA ARG A 218 7.13 -11.73 -1.72
C ARG A 218 6.38 -11.16 -2.91
N LEU A 219 7.12 -10.90 -3.97
CA LEU A 219 6.64 -10.30 -5.22
C LEU A 219 6.72 -11.35 -6.32
N PHE A 220 5.71 -11.39 -7.18
CA PHE A 220 5.69 -12.24 -8.38
C PHE A 220 5.55 -11.37 -9.62
N SER A 221 6.21 -11.75 -10.71
CA SER A 221 6.17 -10.95 -11.95
C SER A 221 4.83 -11.03 -12.68
N THR A 222 3.84 -11.76 -12.17
CA THR A 222 2.54 -11.94 -12.83
C THR A 222 1.62 -10.76 -12.58
N ASN A 223 1.17 -10.10 -13.66
CA ASN A 223 0.14 -9.05 -13.62
C ASN A 223 -1.27 -9.68 -13.60
N TRP A 224 -2.19 -9.10 -12.82
CA TRP A 224 -3.59 -9.52 -12.76
C TRP A 224 -4.30 -9.50 -14.13
N GLU A 225 -3.97 -8.56 -15.02
CA GLU A 225 -4.54 -8.46 -16.36
C GLU A 225 -4.17 -9.67 -17.22
N ALA A 226 -2.93 -10.15 -17.10
CA ALA A 226 -2.48 -11.36 -17.79
C ALA A 226 -3.24 -12.60 -17.28
N LEU A 227 -3.48 -12.68 -15.97
CA LEU A 227 -4.30 -13.75 -15.38
C LEU A 227 -5.76 -13.66 -15.85
N MET A 228 -6.29 -12.44 -15.99
CA MET A 228 -7.65 -12.20 -16.46
C MET A 228 -7.81 -12.61 -17.92
N SER A 229 -6.84 -12.30 -18.79
CA SER A 229 -6.91 -12.61 -20.22
C SER A 229 -6.96 -14.11 -20.53
N THR A 230 -6.42 -14.93 -19.64
CA THR A 230 -6.36 -16.39 -19.83
C THR A 230 -7.39 -17.16 -19.01
N CYS A 231 -7.94 -16.54 -17.96
CA CYS A 231 -8.79 -17.17 -16.94
C CYS A 231 -8.23 -18.48 -16.35
N ASN A 232 -6.91 -18.67 -16.40
CA ASN A 232 -6.21 -19.85 -15.88
C ASN A 232 -6.10 -19.85 -14.35
N GLN A 233 -6.56 -18.79 -13.69
CA GLN A 233 -6.53 -18.65 -12.24
C GLN A 233 -7.91 -18.19 -11.74
N ARG A 234 -8.39 -18.84 -10.67
CA ARG A 234 -9.56 -18.34 -9.93
C ARG A 234 -9.12 -17.30 -8.91
N GLY A 235 -9.91 -16.25 -8.78
CA GLY A 235 -9.68 -15.17 -7.82
C GLY A 235 -10.99 -14.62 -7.26
N VAL A 236 -10.91 -13.96 -6.11
CA VAL A 236 -12.03 -13.30 -5.46
C VAL A 236 -11.74 -11.81 -5.41
N ALA A 237 -12.47 -11.03 -6.20
CA ALA A 237 -12.38 -9.58 -6.15
C ALA A 237 -13.02 -9.06 -4.85
N TYR A 238 -12.41 -8.02 -4.28
CA TYR A 238 -12.92 -7.17 -3.21
C TYR A 238 -12.65 -5.70 -3.58
N ASP A 239 -12.99 -4.75 -2.70
CA ASP A 239 -13.03 -3.30 -2.97
C ASP A 239 -11.99 -2.80 -3.98
N VAL A 240 -10.69 -2.91 -3.66
CA VAL A 240 -9.57 -2.48 -4.52
C VAL A 240 -8.51 -3.57 -4.67
N GLY A 241 -8.92 -4.83 -4.70
CA GLY A 241 -7.98 -5.93 -4.91
C GLY A 241 -8.61 -7.26 -5.24
N ILE A 242 -7.76 -8.23 -5.56
CA ILE A 242 -8.12 -9.57 -6.01
C ILE A 242 -7.30 -10.57 -5.21
N ALA A 243 -7.97 -11.42 -4.43
CA ALA A 243 -7.33 -12.50 -3.69
C ALA A 243 -7.20 -13.76 -4.56
N PHE A 244 -6.06 -14.43 -4.49
CA PHE A 244 -5.72 -15.63 -5.27
C PHE A 244 -5.49 -16.85 -4.35
N PRO A 245 -6.57 -17.49 -3.82
CA PRO A 245 -6.44 -18.55 -2.82
C PRO A 245 -5.69 -19.80 -3.31
N HIS A 246 -5.63 -20.03 -4.62
CA HIS A 246 -4.94 -21.17 -5.24
C HIS A 246 -3.65 -20.78 -5.95
N TRP A 247 -3.07 -19.62 -5.61
CA TRP A 247 -1.87 -19.10 -6.26
C TRP A 247 -0.70 -20.10 -6.35
N PRO A 248 -0.35 -20.90 -5.31
CA PRO A 248 0.78 -21.84 -5.42
C PRO A 248 0.66 -22.79 -6.62
N ARG A 249 -0.55 -23.26 -6.94
CA ARG A 249 -0.79 -24.11 -8.12
C ARG A 249 -0.59 -23.34 -9.42
N ALA A 250 -1.09 -22.10 -9.51
CA ALA A 250 -0.89 -21.26 -10.69
C ALA A 250 0.58 -20.87 -10.88
N ALA A 251 1.29 -20.49 -9.82
CA ALA A 251 2.70 -20.16 -9.86
C ALA A 251 3.55 -21.36 -10.34
N ALA A 252 3.20 -22.59 -9.94
CA ALA A 252 3.86 -23.80 -10.41
C ALA A 252 3.68 -24.07 -11.91
N MET A 253 2.62 -23.54 -12.54
CA MET A 253 2.39 -23.68 -14.00
C MET A 253 2.94 -22.48 -14.78
N LEU A 254 2.80 -21.27 -14.22
CA LEU A 254 3.18 -20.01 -14.87
C LEU A 254 4.67 -19.69 -14.73
N HIS A 255 5.37 -20.34 -13.79
CA HIS A 255 6.77 -20.11 -13.45
C HIS A 255 7.15 -18.61 -13.41
N PRO A 256 6.43 -17.78 -12.63
CA PRO A 256 6.74 -16.36 -12.57
C PRO A 256 8.12 -16.14 -11.99
N ARG A 257 8.76 -15.03 -12.37
CA ARG A 257 9.90 -14.54 -11.60
C ARG A 257 9.38 -14.17 -10.21
N GLU A 258 10.12 -14.54 -9.19
CA GLU A 258 9.79 -14.29 -7.78
C GLU A 258 10.93 -13.51 -7.13
N TYR A 259 10.58 -12.60 -6.23
CA TYR A 259 11.55 -11.89 -5.41
C TYR A 259 11.03 -11.69 -3.98
N ASN A 260 11.80 -12.16 -2.99
CA ASN A 260 11.55 -11.85 -1.58
C ASN A 260 12.25 -10.53 -1.25
N LEU A 261 11.48 -9.46 -1.05
CA LEU A 261 12.01 -8.12 -0.90
C LEU A 261 12.69 -7.92 0.47
N THR A 262 13.98 -7.59 0.44
CA THR A 262 14.76 -7.25 1.63
C THR A 262 14.76 -5.76 1.91
N VAL A 263 14.09 -5.35 2.98
CA VAL A 263 14.03 -3.96 3.48
C VAL A 263 14.46 -3.89 4.93
N THR A 264 15.06 -2.78 5.30
CA THR A 264 15.45 -2.47 6.67
C THR A 264 14.54 -1.38 7.25
N PRO A 265 14.41 -1.26 8.57
CA PRO A 265 13.69 -0.15 9.18
C PRO A 265 14.23 1.21 8.70
N GLY A 266 13.33 2.09 8.28
CA GLY A 266 13.64 3.40 7.70
C GLY A 266 13.60 3.44 6.18
N ASP A 267 13.58 2.29 5.49
CA ASP A 267 13.49 2.24 4.03
C ASP A 267 12.08 2.60 3.56
N VAL A 268 12.02 3.36 2.46
CA VAL A 268 10.81 3.50 1.63
C VAL A 268 10.94 2.52 0.47
N PHE A 269 9.90 1.74 0.20
CA PHE A 269 9.87 0.83 -0.94
C PHE A 269 8.55 0.92 -1.69
N ILE A 270 8.64 0.79 -3.01
CA ILE A 270 7.52 0.95 -3.93
C ILE A 270 7.50 -0.26 -4.85
N PHE A 271 6.35 -0.87 -5.04
CA PHE A 271 6.18 -1.98 -5.98
C PHE A 271 4.89 -1.85 -6.78
N ASN A 272 4.85 -2.53 -7.92
CA ASN A 272 3.66 -2.57 -8.77
C ASN A 272 2.58 -3.47 -8.14
N SER A 273 1.56 -2.86 -7.55
CA SER A 273 0.51 -3.59 -6.81
C SER A 273 -0.47 -4.33 -7.71
N ASN A 274 -0.51 -3.99 -9.01
CA ASN A 274 -1.22 -4.75 -10.03
C ASN A 274 -0.58 -6.13 -10.30
N ARG A 275 0.54 -6.46 -9.66
CA ARG A 275 1.16 -7.79 -9.73
C ARG A 275 0.83 -8.60 -8.48
N VAL A 276 0.84 -9.92 -8.63
CA VAL A 276 0.60 -10.82 -7.50
C VAL A 276 1.72 -10.65 -6.47
N HIS A 277 1.33 -10.49 -5.21
CA HIS A 277 2.24 -10.35 -4.09
C HIS A 277 1.62 -10.91 -2.81
N GLU A 278 2.46 -11.23 -1.82
CA GLU A 278 2.03 -11.71 -0.51
C GLU A 278 2.96 -11.20 0.59
N VAL A 279 2.45 -11.14 1.83
CA VAL A 279 3.30 -10.94 3.01
C VAL A 279 3.37 -12.27 3.74
N LEU A 280 4.57 -12.82 3.88
CA LEU A 280 4.78 -14.10 4.52
C LEU A 280 4.38 -14.05 6.01
N PRO A 281 4.03 -15.20 6.62
CA PRO A 281 3.69 -15.25 8.04
C PRO A 281 4.83 -14.69 8.89
N VAL A 282 4.51 -13.81 9.85
CA VAL A 282 5.49 -13.33 10.83
C VAL A 282 5.86 -14.47 11.79
N VAL A 283 7.16 -14.69 11.99
CA VAL A 283 7.69 -15.73 12.89
C VAL A 283 8.37 -15.07 14.09
N GLY A 284 8.19 -15.66 15.28
CA GLY A 284 8.66 -15.09 16.55
C GLY A 284 7.74 -13.99 17.08
N GLN A 285 8.13 -13.32 18.17
CA GLN A 285 7.25 -12.39 18.92
C GLN A 285 7.29 -10.94 18.41
N GLN A 286 8.33 -10.56 17.68
CA GLN A 286 8.49 -9.19 17.19
C GLN A 286 7.56 -8.96 15.99
N PRO A 287 6.61 -8.01 16.03
CA PRO A 287 5.70 -7.78 14.91
C PRO A 287 6.41 -7.08 13.74
N ARG A 288 5.84 -7.20 12.55
CA ARG A 288 6.16 -6.34 11.41
C ARG A 288 5.34 -5.07 11.47
N LEU A 289 5.97 -3.90 11.38
CA LEU A 289 5.30 -2.60 11.33
C LEU A 289 5.67 -1.86 10.05
N VAL A 290 4.64 -1.39 9.34
CA VAL A 290 4.80 -0.54 8.15
C VAL A 290 3.79 0.60 8.18
N LEU A 291 4.13 1.73 7.56
CA LEU A 291 3.15 2.67 7.03
C LEU A 291 3.01 2.36 5.53
N GLY A 292 1.80 2.14 5.03
CA GLY A 292 1.58 1.87 3.61
C GLY A 292 0.50 2.74 3.01
N SER A 293 0.60 2.98 1.70
CA SER A 293 -0.39 3.69 0.91
C SER A 293 -0.35 3.19 -0.53
N PHE A 294 -1.42 3.43 -1.26
CA PHE A 294 -1.48 3.23 -2.70
C PHE A 294 -1.27 4.55 -3.43
N VAL A 295 -0.65 4.46 -4.60
CA VAL A 295 -0.44 5.57 -5.52
C VAL A 295 -0.98 5.16 -6.88
N GLY A 296 -1.89 5.96 -7.42
CA GLY A 296 -2.45 5.76 -8.75
C GLY A 296 -2.06 6.90 -9.67
N TYR A 297 -1.77 6.58 -10.93
CA TYR A 297 -1.45 7.57 -11.93
C TYR A 297 -1.86 7.13 -13.35
N SER A 298 -1.84 8.08 -14.27
CA SER A 298 -2.05 7.86 -15.70
C SER A 298 -1.08 8.69 -16.53
N HIS A 299 -0.58 8.12 -17.62
CA HIS A 299 0.15 8.82 -18.66
C HIS A 299 -0.79 9.75 -19.42
N SER A 300 -0.96 10.98 -18.94
CA SER A 300 -1.78 12.00 -19.57
C SER A 300 -0.95 13.29 -19.66
N PRO A 301 -1.24 14.19 -20.62
CA PRO A 301 -0.55 15.48 -20.74
C PRO A 301 -0.60 16.33 -19.46
N ARG A 302 -1.59 16.07 -18.60
CA ARG A 302 -1.62 16.47 -17.19
C ARG A 302 -1.40 15.20 -16.38
N GLU A 303 -0.14 14.89 -16.06
CA GLU A 303 0.13 13.74 -15.21
C GLU A 303 -0.57 13.95 -13.89
N GLU A 304 -1.48 13.05 -13.56
CA GLU A 304 -2.23 13.11 -12.33
C GLU A 304 -1.84 11.93 -11.47
N MET A 305 -1.24 12.24 -10.34
CA MET A 305 -0.96 11.29 -9.28
C MET A 305 -1.97 11.50 -8.16
N ARG A 306 -2.60 10.41 -7.72
CA ARG A 306 -3.45 10.38 -6.53
C ARG A 306 -2.90 9.35 -5.56
N MET A 307 -2.95 9.67 -4.27
CA MET A 307 -2.57 8.78 -3.18
C MET A 307 -3.79 8.45 -2.33
N TRP A 308 -3.86 7.25 -1.74
CA TRP A 308 -4.93 6.82 -0.82
C TRP A 308 -4.51 5.60 0.01
N SER A 309 -5.33 5.16 0.97
CA SER A 309 -5.14 3.88 1.67
C SER A 309 -6.44 3.24 2.14
#